data_AF-A0A537UFJ2-F1
#
_entry.id   AF-A0A537UFJ2-F1
#
_cell.length_a   1.000
_cell.length_b   1.000
_cell.length_c   1.000
_cell.angle_alpha   90.00
_cell.angle_beta   90.00
_cell.angle_gamma   90.00
#
_symmetry.space_group_name_H-M   'P 1'
#
loop_
_entity.id
_entity.type
_entity.pdbx_description
1 polymer ?
#
loop_
_entity_poly.entity_id
_entity_poly.type
_entity_poly.pdbx_seq_one_letter_code
_entity_poly.pdbx_strand_id
1 'polypeptide(L)'
;RFEGKHDVREGLAARFEGLPDVHYGNAEHFVDLESQTGISKWCLTGTGRDGTRAEVQGCDFYTFRAGEVIRKDSYWKIVERN
;
A
#
# COMPACT_ATOMS: atom_id res chain seq x y z
N ARG A 1 11.08 -1.24 -7.46
CA ARG A 1 11.17 0.12 -6.84
C ARG A 1 10.82 1.13 -7.92
N PHE A 2 10.05 2.17 -7.58
CA PHE A 2 9.67 3.25 -8.50
C PHE A 2 10.24 4.56 -7.96
N GLU A 3 10.69 5.45 -8.84
CA GLU A 3 11.32 6.72 -8.45
C GLU A 3 10.76 7.89 -9.27
N GLY A 4 10.51 9.01 -8.60
CA GLY A 4 9.90 10.18 -9.26
C GLY A 4 8.39 10.02 -9.51
N LYS A 5 7.74 11.15 -9.75
CA LYS A 5 6.28 11.25 -9.78
C LYS A 5 5.62 10.41 -10.89
N HIS A 6 6.29 10.26 -12.03
CA HIS A 6 5.76 9.49 -13.17
C HIS A 6 5.76 7.99 -12.87
N ASP A 7 6.92 7.41 -12.57
CA ASP A 7 7.05 5.98 -12.30
C ASP A 7 6.23 5.54 -11.09
N VAL A 8 6.15 6.39 -10.04
CA VAL A 8 5.29 6.13 -8.87
C VAL A 8 3.82 6.11 -9.27
N ARG A 9 3.37 7.00 -10.17
CA ARG A 9 1.99 7.01 -10.68
C ARG A 9 1.67 5.72 -11.43
N GLU A 10 2.53 5.32 -12.36
CA GLU A 10 2.34 4.09 -13.14
C GLU A 10 2.33 2.85 -12.23
N GLY A 11 3.27 2.78 -11.28
CA GLY A 11 3.34 1.69 -10.31
C GLY A 11 2.11 1.56 -9.41
N LEU A 12 1.49 2.70 -9.02
CA LEU A 12 0.24 2.70 -8.27
C LEU A 12 -0.96 2.32 -9.17
N ALA A 13 -1.02 2.81 -10.41
CA ALA A 13 -2.10 2.52 -11.35
C ALA A 13 -2.20 1.01 -11.66
N ALA A 14 -1.06 0.34 -11.85
CA ALA A 14 -1.00 -1.10 -12.12
C ALA A 14 -1.73 -1.95 -11.05
N ARG A 15 -1.81 -1.48 -9.80
CA ARG A 15 -2.56 -2.18 -8.75
C ARG A 15 -4.06 -2.20 -9.04
N PHE A 16 -4.62 -1.05 -9.42
CA PHE A 16 -6.04 -0.90 -9.74
C PHE A 16 -6.39 -1.60 -11.06
N GLU A 17 -5.44 -1.68 -11.99
CA GLU A 17 -5.63 -2.44 -13.22
C GLU A 17 -5.75 -3.95 -12.96
N GLY A 18 -4.93 -4.49 -12.06
CA GLY A 18 -4.94 -5.93 -11.72
C GLY A 18 -6.06 -6.33 -10.76
N LEU A 19 -6.48 -5.42 -9.87
CA LEU A 19 -7.54 -5.62 -8.87
C LEU A 19 -8.54 -4.44 -8.97
N PRO A 20 -9.51 -4.50 -9.92
CA PRO A 20 -10.41 -3.36 -10.18
C PRO A 20 -11.28 -2.95 -9.00
N ASP A 21 -11.58 -3.89 -8.10
CA ASP A 21 -12.35 -3.71 -6.86
C ASP A 21 -11.44 -3.67 -5.61
N VAL A 22 -10.15 -3.33 -5.78
CA VAL A 22 -9.20 -3.26 -4.65
C VAL A 22 -9.72 -2.34 -3.55
N HIS A 23 -9.70 -2.85 -2.33
CA HIS A 23 -10.14 -2.14 -1.14
C HIS A 23 -9.10 -2.31 -0.04
N TYR A 24 -8.70 -1.19 0.56
CA TYR A 24 -7.85 -1.15 1.75
C TYR A 24 -8.74 -0.85 2.97
N GLY A 25 -8.81 -1.79 3.92
CA GLY A 25 -9.58 -1.67 5.15
C GLY A 25 -8.75 -1.98 6.39
N ASN A 26 -9.40 -1.89 7.56
CA ASN A 26 -8.79 -2.18 8.87
C ASN A 26 -7.47 -1.44 9.09
N ALA A 27 -7.42 -0.17 8.69
CA ALA A 27 -6.20 0.61 8.75
C ALA A 27 -5.94 1.12 10.16
N GLU A 28 -4.69 1.01 10.60
CA GLU A 28 -4.18 1.64 11.82
C GLU A 28 -2.96 2.47 11.45
N HIS A 29 -2.88 3.71 11.97
CA HIS A 29 -1.83 4.66 11.63
C HIS A 29 -1.05 5.11 12.86
N PHE A 30 0.27 5.12 12.72
CA PHE A 30 1.21 5.52 13.77
C PHE A 30 2.12 6.59 13.19
N VAL A 31 2.40 7.64 13.97
CA VAL A 31 3.22 8.77 13.52
C VAL A 31 4.30 9.04 14.54
N ASP A 32 5.51 9.25 14.05
CA ASP A 32 6.61 9.82 14.80
C ASP A 32 6.95 11.19 14.20
N LEU A 33 6.54 12.23 14.93
CA LEU A 33 6.71 13.61 14.50
C LEU A 33 8.18 14.06 14.59
N GLU A 34 8.97 13.49 15.50
CA GLU A 34 10.38 13.89 15.67
C GLU A 34 11.21 13.37 14.51
N SER A 35 11.01 12.10 14.11
CA SER A 35 11.71 11.52 12.97
C SER A 35 11.09 11.84 11.61
N GLN A 36 9.92 12.50 11.57
CA GLN A 36 9.13 12.71 10.35
C GLN A 36 8.85 11.39 9.61
N THR A 37 8.46 10.37 10.37
CA THR A 37 8.09 9.06 9.83
C THR A 37 6.70 8.63 10.27
N GLY A 38 6.15 7.64 9.59
CA GLY A 38 4.87 7.05 9.98
C GLY A 38 4.72 5.64 9.45
N ILE A 39 3.81 4.88 10.06
CA ILE A 39 3.49 3.52 9.67
C ILE A 39 1.98 3.43 9.48
N SER A 40 1.55 2.80 8.39
CA SER A 40 0.16 2.35 8.25
C SER A 40 0.13 0.83 8.19
N LYS A 41 -0.68 0.19 9.03
CA LYS A 41 -1.09 -1.21 8.85
C LYS A 41 -2.40 -1.23 8.07
N TRP A 42 -2.64 -2.28 7.29
CA TRP A 42 -3.89 -2.42 6.52
C TRP A 42 -4.15 -3.88 6.14
N CYS A 43 -5.42 -4.15 5.82
CA CYS A 43 -5.86 -5.34 5.11
C CYS A 43 -6.32 -4.94 3.71
N LEU A 44 -5.72 -5.52 2.67
CA LEU A 44 -6.16 -5.37 1.29
C LEU A 44 -7.02 -6.57 0.89
N THR A 45 -8.14 -6.28 0.25
CA THR A 45 -8.98 -7.27 -0.42
C THR A 45 -9.21 -6.86 -1.86
N GLY A 46 -9.42 -7.83 -2.74
CA GLY A 46 -9.84 -7.57 -4.12
C GLY A 46 -10.05 -8.87 -4.90
N THR A 47 -10.47 -8.72 -6.14
CA THR A 47 -10.77 -9.79 -7.08
C THR A 47 -10.00 -9.54 -8.36
N GLY A 48 -9.14 -10.49 -8.72
CA GLY A 48 -8.42 -10.49 -9.98
C GLY A 48 -9.37 -10.55 -11.17
N ARG A 49 -8.91 -10.13 -12.35
CA ARG A 49 -9.70 -10.22 -13.59
C ARG A 49 -10.06 -11.66 -13.98
N ASP A 50 -9.31 -12.63 -13.47
CA ASP A 50 -9.55 -14.07 -13.59
C ASP A 50 -10.57 -14.60 -12.56
N GLY A 51 -11.08 -13.75 -11.67
CA GLY A 51 -12.00 -14.12 -10.58
C GLY A 51 -11.30 -14.55 -9.30
N THR A 52 -9.96 -14.60 -9.25
CA THR A 52 -9.22 -15.02 -8.06
C THR A 52 -9.36 -13.98 -6.95
N ARG A 53 -9.77 -14.39 -5.75
CA ARG A 53 -9.86 -13.50 -4.58
C ARG A 53 -8.49 -13.33 -3.93
N ALA A 54 -8.11 -12.08 -3.71
CA ALA A 54 -6.91 -11.71 -2.98
C ALA A 54 -7.27 -11.17 -1.59
N GLU A 55 -6.50 -11.60 -0.59
CA GLU A 55 -6.48 -11.02 0.75
C GLU A 55 -5.03 -10.89 1.20
N VAL A 56 -4.65 -9.70 1.65
CA VAL A 56 -3.27 -9.39 2.03
C VAL A 56 -3.29 -8.58 3.31
N GLN A 57 -2.47 -8.99 4.28
CA GLN A 57 -2.10 -8.14 5.41
C GLN A 57 -0.81 -7.40 5.06
N GLY A 58 -0.77 -6.10 5.29
CA GLY A 58 0.40 -5.32 4.95
C GLY A 58 0.64 -4.12 5.85
N CYS A 59 1.82 -3.54 5.67
CA CYS A 59 2.16 -2.26 6.25
C CYS A 59 3.00 -1.41 5.30
N ASP A 60 2.88 -0.10 5.45
CA ASP A 60 3.65 0.90 4.74
C ASP A 60 4.46 1.73 5.74
N PHE A 61 5.75 1.88 5.49
CA PHE A 61 6.64 2.81 6.19
C PHE A 61 6.79 4.07 5.35
N TYR A 62 6.47 5.22 5.93
CA TYR A 62 6.50 6.53 5.30
C TYR A 62 7.63 7.37 5.85
N THR A 63 8.29 8.13 4.98
CA THR A 63 9.14 9.27 5.35
C THR A 63 8.54 10.53 4.79
N PHE A 64 8.46 11.57 5.62
CA PHE A 64 7.86 12.85 5.28
C PHE A 64 8.91 13.95 5.20
N ARG A 65 8.64 14.97 4.38
CA ARG A 65 9.37 16.23 4.36
C ARG A 65 8.40 17.34 3.99
N ALA A 66 8.36 18.41 4.80
CA ALA A 66 7.46 19.54 4.58
C ALA A 66 5.98 19.14 4.39
N GLY A 67 5.53 18.11 5.12
CA GLY A 67 4.16 17.60 5.03
C GLY A 67 3.87 16.67 3.86
N GLU A 68 4.85 16.40 2.98
CA GLU A 68 4.69 15.50 1.82
C GLU A 68 5.37 14.15 2.06
N VAL A 69 4.81 13.07 1.50
CA VAL A 69 5.45 11.75 1.46
C VAL A 69 6.58 11.77 0.43
N ILE A 70 7.82 11.60 0.88
CA ILE A 70 8.99 11.52 0.00
C ILE A 70 9.48 10.08 -0.22
N ARG A 71 9.06 9.15 0.64
CA ARG A 71 9.35 7.72 0.51
C ARG A 71 8.22 6.90 1.12
N LYS A 72 7.93 5.77 0.48
CA LYS A 72 7.05 4.72 1.01
C LYS A 72 7.66 3.35 0.73
N ASP A 73 7.87 2.55 1.76
CA ASP A 73 8.22 1.13 1.63
C ASP A 73 7.03 0.28 2.07
N SER A 74 6.58 -0.62 1.20
CA SER A 74 5.40 -1.46 1.46
C SER A 74 5.80 -2.92 1.65
N TYR A 75 5.32 -3.53 2.73
CA TYR A 75 5.52 -4.94 3.05
C TYR A 75 4.17 -5.67 3.06
N TRP A 76 4.13 -6.82 2.40
CA TRP A 76 2.91 -7.53 2.07
C TRP A 76 3.04 -8.98 2.50
N LYS A 77 1.97 -9.54 3.05
CA LYS A 77 1.82 -10.96 3.31
C LYS A 77 0.49 -11.43 2.73
N ILE A 78 0.55 -12.28 1.71
CA ILE A 78 -0.63 -12.95 1.16
C ILE A 78 -1.21 -13.86 2.24
N VAL A 79 -2.53 -13.79 2.44
CA VAL A 79 -3.25 -14.66 3.36
C VAL A 79 -3.79 -15.84 2.56
N GLU A 80 -3.27 -17.03 2.84
CA GLU A 80 -3.81 -18.28 2.30
C GLU A 80 -5.00 -18.74 3.14
N ARG A 81 -6.09 -19.14 2.48
CA ARG A 81 -7.26 -19.74 3.12
C ARG A 81 -7.29 -21.22 2.75
N ASN A 82 -7.12 -22.07 3.77
CA ASN A 82 -7.25 -23.53 3.66
C ASN A 82 -8.71 -23.96 3.63
#